data_AF-A0A923Z0V6-F1
#
_entry.id   AF-A0A923Z0V6-F1
#
_cell.length_a   1.000
_cell.length_b   1.000
_cell.length_c   1.000
_cell.angle_alpha   90.00
_cell.angle_beta   90.00
_cell.angle_gamma   90.00
#
_symmetry.space_group_name_H-M   'P 1'
#
loop_
_entity.id
_entity.type
_entity.pdbx_description
1 polymer ?
#
loop_
_entity_poly.entity_id
_entity_poly.type
_entity_poly.pdbx_seq_one_letter_code
_entity_poly.pdbx_strand_id
1 'polypeptide(L)' 'MTDALLDTAAAAYIDPSAQLYGRVTLGEGSSVWCNAVMRSEAAYITIGAFTNVQDFVMVHTDPGGPVVVGTHCS' A
#
# COMPACT_ATOMS: atom_id res chain seq x y z
N MET A 1 -5.94 2.99 -15.17
CA MET A 1 -5.58 3.39 -13.79
C MET A 1 -6.69 4.29 -13.31
N THR A 2 -7.45 3.82 -12.33
CA THR A 2 -8.54 4.55 -11.69
C THR A 2 -7.94 5.73 -10.92
N ASP A 3 -8.56 6.92 -11.00
CA ASP A 3 -8.27 8.10 -10.15
C ASP A 3 -8.67 7.88 -8.67
N ALA A 4 -8.78 6.62 -8.23
CA ALA A 4 -9.11 6.30 -6.86
C ALA A 4 -7.93 6.69 -5.97
N LEU A 5 -8.22 7.43 -4.90
CA LEU A 5 -7.23 7.68 -3.86
C LEU A 5 -6.77 6.33 -3.29
N LEU A 6 -7.70 5.44 -2.94
CA LEU A 6 -7.35 4.11 -2.45
C LEU A 6 -7.83 3.03 -3.43
N ASP A 7 -6.90 2.28 -4.02
CA ASP A 7 -7.19 1.14 -4.88
C ASP A 7 -6.69 -0.17 -4.25
N THR A 8 -7.63 -0.93 -3.72
CA THR A 8 -7.39 -2.16 -2.94
C THR A 8 -8.08 -3.38 -3.53
N ALA A 9 -8.78 -3.24 -4.68
CA ALA A 9 -9.65 -4.27 -5.21
C ALA A 9 -8.92 -5.58 -5.57
N ALA A 10 -7.61 -5.51 -5.83
CA ALA A 10 -6.76 -6.64 -6.19
C ALA A 10 -6.00 -7.27 -5.00
N ALA A 11 -6.05 -6.66 -3.81
CA ALA A 11 -5.38 -7.19 -2.63
C ALA A 11 -6.02 -8.51 -2.19
N ALA A 12 -5.18 -9.49 -1.80
CA ALA A 12 -5.67 -10.74 -1.24
C ALA A 12 -6.10 -10.60 0.22
N TYR A 13 -5.43 -9.73 0.98
CA TYR A 13 -5.70 -9.53 2.39
C TYR A 13 -5.36 -8.12 2.85
N ILE A 14 -6.25 -7.52 3.64
CA ILE A 14 -5.98 -6.29 4.37
C ILE A 14 -6.55 -6.49 5.75
N ASP A 15 -5.68 -6.52 6.75
CA ASP A 15 -6.12 -6.63 8.14
C ASP A 15 -7.03 -5.45 8.52
N PRO A 16 -8.14 -5.66 9.28
CA PRO A 16 -9.02 -4.58 9.69
C PRO A 16 -8.35 -3.46 10.51
N SER A 17 -7.19 -3.73 11.11
CA SER A 17 -6.41 -2.73 11.85
C SER A 17 -5.53 -1.85 10.95
N ALA A 18 -5.26 -2.27 9.70
CA ALA A 18 -4.42 -1.52 8.78
C ALA A 18 -5.03 -0.15 8.44
N GLN A 19 -4.19 0.90 8.39
CA GLN A 19 -4.61 2.26 8.10
C GLN A 19 -4.01 2.72 6.77
N LEU A 20 -4.84 2.82 5.73
CA LEU A 20 -4.43 3.23 4.38
C LEU A 20 -5.09 4.56 4.03
N TYR A 21 -4.29 5.59 3.74
CA TYR A 21 -4.77 6.93 3.47
C TYR A 21 -4.06 7.57 2.27
N GLY A 22 -4.83 8.30 1.46
CA GLY A 22 -4.33 9.01 0.30
C GLY A 22 -4.12 8.08 -0.89
N ARG A 23 -3.18 8.41 -1.80
CA ARG A 23 -2.98 7.69 -3.07
C ARG A 23 -2.21 6.38 -2.91
N VAL A 24 -2.90 5.28 -2.67
CA VAL A 24 -2.32 3.95 -2.41
C VAL A 24 -2.91 2.92 -3.37
N THR A 25 -2.05 2.12 -4.01
CA THR A 25 -2.45 1.00 -4.88
C THR A 25 -1.84 -0.30 -4.40
N LEU A 26 -2.68 -1.32 -4.22
CA LEU A 26 -2.27 -2.67 -3.86
C LEU A 26 -2.41 -3.61 -5.06
N GLY A 27 -1.31 -4.23 -5.47
CA GLY A 27 -1.27 -5.19 -6.58
C GLY A 27 -1.94 -6.52 -6.27
N GLU A 28 -2.18 -7.31 -7.32
CA GLU A 28 -2.80 -8.64 -7.23
C GLU A 28 -2.12 -9.51 -6.17
N GLY A 29 -2.90 -10.12 -5.30
CA GLY A 29 -2.37 -11.08 -4.33
C GLY A 29 -1.51 -10.47 -3.22
N SER A 30 -1.38 -9.14 -3.17
CA SER A 30 -0.67 -8.47 -2.07
C SER A 30 -1.43 -8.58 -0.74
N SER A 31 -0.71 -8.46 0.36
CA SER A 31 -1.28 -8.54 1.71
C SER A 31 -0.76 -7.43 2.63
N VAL A 32 -1.63 -6.88 3.47
CA VAL A 32 -1.29 -5.86 4.47
C VAL A 32 -1.72 -6.38 5.85
N TRP A 33 -0.76 -6.46 6.78
CA TRP A 33 -0.90 -7.14 8.06
C TRP A 33 -1.10 -6.15 9.23
N CYS A 34 -1.19 -6.68 10.45
CA CYS A 34 -1.75 -5.97 11.59
C CYS A 34 -1.06 -4.62 11.84
N ASN A 35 -1.85 -3.57 12.01
CA ASN A 35 -1.40 -2.22 12.36
C ASN A 35 -0.39 -1.60 11.37
N ALA A 36 -0.28 -2.11 10.14
CA ALA A 36 0.49 -1.44 9.11
C ALA A 36 -0.19 -0.12 8.71
N VAL A 37 0.62 0.90 8.43
CA VAL A 37 0.15 2.24 8.08
C VAL A 37 0.77 2.67 6.75
N MET A 38 -0.07 3.08 5.80
CA MET A 38 0.35 3.73 4.57
C MET A 38 -0.35 5.08 4.47
N ARG A 39 0.42 6.16 4.40
CA ARG A 39 -0.13 7.51 4.36
C ARG A 39 0.55 8.31 3.25
N SER A 40 -0.23 8.77 2.28
CA SER A 40 0.26 9.42 1.07
C SER A 40 -0.53 10.67 0.70
N GLU A 41 -0.13 11.82 1.23
CA GLU A 41 -0.79 13.10 0.92
C GLU A 41 -0.23 13.81 -0.31
N ALA A 42 1.08 13.63 -0.57
CA ALA A 42 1.82 14.46 -1.53
C ALA A 42 2.24 13.71 -2.79
N ALA A 43 2.42 12.39 -2.72
CA ALA A 43 2.75 11.55 -3.86
C ALA A 43 1.86 10.30 -3.88
N TYR A 44 2.40 9.14 -4.24
CA TYR A 44 1.69 7.86 -4.24
C TYR A 44 2.53 6.73 -3.66
N ILE A 45 1.83 5.70 -3.17
CA ILE A 45 2.40 4.43 -2.73
C ILE A 45 1.88 3.33 -3.66
N THR A 46 2.77 2.49 -4.18
CA THR A 46 2.40 1.29 -4.95
C THR A 46 3.06 0.07 -4.34
N ILE A 47 2.24 -0.94 -4.02
CA ILE A 47 2.69 -2.26 -3.59
C ILE A 47 2.49 -3.23 -4.76
N GLY A 48 3.56 -3.85 -5.23
CA GLY A 48 3.51 -4.81 -6.33
C GLY A 48 2.75 -6.10 -6.00
N ALA A 49 2.51 -6.91 -7.03
CA ALA A 49 1.77 -8.15 -6.87
C ALA A 49 2.49 -9.13 -5.93
N PHE A 50 1.72 -9.92 -5.19
CA PHE A 50 2.21 -10.96 -4.27
C PHE A 50 3.23 -10.47 -3.24
N THR A 51 3.22 -9.18 -2.92
CA THR A 51 4.05 -8.57 -1.88
C THR A 51 3.28 -8.50 -0.57
N ASN A 52 3.97 -8.73 0.55
CA ASN A 52 3.41 -8.60 1.88
C ASN A 52 3.99 -7.38 2.59
N VAL A 53 3.12 -6.61 3.25
CA VAL A 53 3.49 -5.50 4.14
C VAL A 53 3.15 -5.93 5.55
N GLN A 54 4.18 -6.35 6.27
CA GLN A 54 4.05 -7.00 7.57
C GLN A 54 3.64 -6.04 8.69
N ASP A 55 3.41 -6.61 9.87
CA ASP A 55 2.87 -5.92 11.03
C ASP A 55 3.67 -4.67 11.39
N PHE A 56 2.96 -3.60 11.75
CA PHE A 56 3.52 -2.31 12.19
C PHE A 56 4.42 -1.58 11.18
N VAL A 57 4.51 -2.03 9.92
CA VAL A 57 5.24 -1.29 8.88
C VAL A 57 4.58 0.07 8.64
N MET A 58 5.42 1.11 8.51
CA MET A 58 4.99 2.46 8.15
C MET A 58 5.57 2.83 6.79
N VAL A 59 4.70 3.24 5.87
CA VAL A 59 5.07 3.79 4.56
C VAL A 59 4.50 5.20 4.46
N HIS A 60 5.39 6.15 4.18
CA HIS A 60 5.04 7.56 4.00
C HIS A 60 5.69 8.09 2.72
N THR A 61 5.20 9.23 2.23
CA THR A 61 5.71 9.86 1.00
C THR A 61 6.01 11.32 1.24
N ASP A 62 7.11 11.80 0.64
CA ASP A 62 7.40 13.22 0.52
C ASP A 62 6.93 13.77 -0.85
N PRO A 63 6.72 15.08 -0.98
CA PRO A 63 6.43 15.70 -2.27
C PRO A 63 7.47 15.33 -3.34
N GLY A 64 7.02 14.74 -4.45
CA GLY A 64 7.90 14.30 -5.54
C GLY A 64 8.65 12.97 -5.28
N GLY A 65 8.49 12.36 -4.11
CA GLY A 65 9.10 11.09 -3.73
C GLY A 65 8.06 9.97 -3.55
N PRO A 66 7.56 9.35 -4.64
CA PRO A 66 6.67 8.21 -4.50
C PRO A 66 7.41 7.00 -3.93
N VAL A 67 6.68 6.13 -3.23
CA VAL A 67 7.19 4.82 -2.78
C VAL A 67 6.65 3.73 -3.69
N VAL A 68 7.55 2.92 -4.24
CA VAL A 68 7.20 1.77 -5.09
C VAL A 68 7.90 0.54 -4.54
N VAL A 69 7.11 -0.39 -3.98
CA VAL A 69 7.58 -1.72 -3.59
C VAL A 69 7.31 -2.67 -4.75
N GLY A 70 8.31 -3.47 -5.09
CA GLY A 70 8.25 -4.41 -6.20
C GLY A 70 7.26 -5.56 -6.01
N THR A 71 7.30 -6.50 -6.95
CA THR A 71 6.50 -7.74 -6.93
C THR A 71 7.27 -8.85 -6.20
N HIS A 72 6.57 -9.71 -5.46
CA HIS A 72 7.17 -10.79 -4.65
C HIS A 72 8.17 -10.31 -3.58
N CYS A 73 7.89 -9.19 -2.93
CA CYS A 73 8.67 -8.70 -1.80
C CYS A 73 8.07 -9.13 -0.45
N SER A 74 8.93 -9.26 0.57
CA SER A 74 8.58 -9.50 1.98
C SER A 74 9.33 -8.52 2.88
#